data_AF-A0A7W1HZA7-F1
#
_entry.id   AF-A0A7W1HZA7-F1
#
_cell.length_a   1.000
_cell.length_b   1.000
_cell.length_c   1.000
_cell.angle_alpha   90.00
_cell.angle_beta   90.00
_cell.angle_gamma   90.00
#
_symmetry.space_group_name_H-M   'P 1'
#
loop_
_entity.id
_entity.type
_entity.pdbx_description
1 polymer ?
#
loop_
_entity_poly.entity_id
_entity_poly.type
_entity_poly.pdbx_seq_one_letter_code
_entity_poly.pdbx_strand_id
1 'polypeptide(L)'
;MKLDKPVLVEGPAGVGKTELAKSLAAATERALIRLQCYEGLDEAKALYEWEYGKQLLYTQVLREKIGEVLGPTGGLREAAAKLREQEDVFFSENFLVERPILQAITSETPPVLLLDEIDRADEEFEAFLLEFLSDYQVSIPEIGTVEAEHAPVVILTSNRTRELSEALKRRCLHLQLDYPSPEVELEIVRLKAPGVGDALAQELVETIQEIRTLDLRKSPSIGETLDWARSLVVLGAPNLDKELIEETLSVIVKYDRDAEKVLAHVGGGPKRKDLGQKEPTGENPHEAMYEMHRSTHKHTH
;
A
#
# COMPACT_ATOMS: atom_id res chain seq x y z
N MET A 1 18.99 2.63 -12.20
CA MET A 1 18.76 1.18 -12.01
C MET A 1 19.57 0.46 -13.06
N LYS A 2 20.43 -0.49 -12.67
CA LYS A 2 21.37 -1.17 -13.61
C LYS A 2 20.90 -2.56 -14.06
N LEU A 3 19.84 -3.07 -13.45
CA LEU A 3 19.16 -4.29 -13.84
C LEU A 3 17.74 -3.87 -14.20
N ASP A 4 17.42 -3.91 -15.49
CA ASP A 4 16.07 -3.67 -16.03
C ASP A 4 15.20 -4.90 -15.73
N LYS A 5 15.00 -5.15 -14.44
CA LYS A 5 14.19 -6.26 -13.93
C LYS A 5 13.08 -5.71 -13.03
N PRO A 6 11.86 -6.28 -13.10
CA PRO A 6 10.79 -5.98 -12.15
C PRO A 6 11.22 -6.25 -10.71
N VAL A 7 10.68 -5.49 -9.75
CA VAL A 7 10.92 -5.69 -8.32
C VAL A 7 9.62 -6.11 -7.64
N LEU A 8 9.61 -7.29 -7.02
CA LEU A 8 8.54 -7.77 -6.16
C LEU A 8 8.83 -7.38 -4.72
N VAL A 9 7.99 -6.51 -4.17
CA VAL A 9 8.05 -6.02 -2.80
C VAL A 9 7.04 -6.77 -1.96
N GLU A 10 7.52 -7.60 -1.03
CA GLU A 10 6.67 -8.36 -0.11
C GLU A 10 6.80 -7.85 1.32
N GLY A 11 5.70 -7.89 2.07
CA GLY A 11 5.71 -7.44 3.46
C GLY A 11 4.33 -7.37 4.08
N PRO A 12 4.21 -7.07 5.38
CA PRO A 12 2.94 -6.80 6.03
C PRO A 12 2.20 -5.62 5.39
N ALA A 13 0.88 -5.52 5.61
CA ALA A 13 0.12 -4.35 5.16
C ALA A 13 0.59 -3.08 5.87
N GLY A 14 0.71 -1.97 5.14
CA GLY A 14 1.01 -0.66 5.73
C GLY A 14 2.47 -0.39 6.10
N VAL A 15 3.43 -1.21 5.65
CA VAL A 15 4.88 -0.94 5.80
C VAL A 15 5.46 0.01 4.72
N GLY A 16 4.61 0.54 3.82
CA GLY A 16 5.05 1.51 2.81
C GLY A 16 5.39 0.94 1.43
N LYS A 17 4.98 -0.30 1.09
CA LYS A 17 5.23 -0.92 -0.23
C LYS A 17 4.76 -0.05 -1.41
N THR A 18 3.52 0.43 -1.35
CA THR A 18 2.94 1.33 -2.36
C THR A 18 3.64 2.71 -2.36
N GLU A 19 4.06 3.20 -1.20
CA GLU A 19 4.75 4.49 -1.07
C GLU A 19 6.16 4.45 -1.68
N LEU A 20 6.81 3.28 -1.68
CA LEU A 20 8.10 3.08 -2.36
C LEU A 20 8.00 3.42 -3.86
N ALA A 21 7.00 2.89 -4.55
CA ALA A 21 6.81 3.16 -5.99
C ALA A 21 6.48 4.64 -6.25
N LYS A 22 5.64 5.26 -5.42
CA LYS A 22 5.32 6.70 -5.51
C LYS A 22 6.56 7.56 -5.31
N SER A 23 7.36 7.25 -4.29
CA SER A 23 8.59 7.97 -3.96
C SER A 23 9.64 7.80 -5.07
N LEU A 24 9.73 6.61 -5.66
CA LEU A 24 10.60 6.35 -6.80
C LEU A 24 10.18 7.16 -8.03
N ALA A 25 8.89 7.18 -8.37
CA ALA A 25 8.36 7.97 -9.47
C ALA A 25 8.65 9.47 -9.27
N ALA A 26 8.38 10.00 -8.06
CA ALA A 26 8.67 11.38 -7.72
C ALA A 26 10.17 11.72 -7.78
N ALA A 27 11.04 10.86 -7.23
CA ALA A 27 12.48 11.09 -7.22
C ALA A 27 13.15 10.96 -8.59
N THR A 28 12.51 10.24 -9.53
CA THR A 28 13.00 10.06 -10.91
C THR A 28 12.26 10.94 -11.92
N GLU A 29 11.31 11.76 -11.46
CA GLU A 29 10.45 12.62 -12.29
C GLU A 29 9.74 11.85 -13.41
N ARG A 30 9.30 10.62 -13.10
CA ARG A 30 8.61 9.72 -14.04
C ARG A 30 7.11 9.66 -13.77
N ALA A 31 6.34 9.43 -14.83
CA ALA A 31 4.92 9.16 -14.69
C ALA A 31 4.70 7.89 -13.86
N LEU A 32 3.79 7.95 -12.88
CA LEU A 32 3.36 6.79 -12.11
C LEU A 32 2.07 6.25 -12.73
N ILE A 33 2.15 5.03 -13.26
CA ILE A 33 1.00 4.27 -13.74
C ILE A 33 0.70 3.20 -12.70
N ARG A 34 -0.56 3.08 -12.26
CA ARG A 34 -0.96 2.13 -11.21
C ARG A 34 -2.05 1.21 -11.73
N LEU A 35 -1.83 -0.10 -11.54
CA LEU A 35 -2.84 -1.13 -11.67
C LEU A 35 -3.08 -1.75 -10.29
N GLN A 36 -4.31 -1.61 -9.79
CA GLN A 36 -4.73 -2.30 -8.58
C GLN A 36 -5.17 -3.72 -8.94
N CYS A 37 -4.54 -4.72 -8.33
CA CYS A 37 -4.92 -6.11 -8.48
C CYS A 37 -6.04 -6.45 -7.47
N TYR A 38 -6.98 -7.26 -7.94
CA TYR A 38 -8.11 -7.78 -7.18
C TYR A 38 -8.65 -9.04 -7.85
N GLU A 39 -9.50 -9.79 -7.16
CA GLU A 39 -10.09 -11.04 -7.66
C GLU A 39 -11.02 -10.79 -8.85
N GLY A 40 -10.85 -11.51 -9.96
CA GLY A 40 -11.56 -11.26 -11.20
C GLY A 40 -11.05 -10.05 -12.00
N LEU A 41 -9.81 -9.60 -11.77
CA LEU A 41 -9.12 -8.71 -12.70
C LEU A 41 -8.81 -9.48 -13.99
N ASP A 42 -9.27 -8.94 -15.11
CA ASP A 42 -9.11 -9.51 -16.44
C ASP A 42 -8.15 -8.69 -17.32
N GLU A 43 -7.72 -9.30 -18.42
CA GLU A 43 -6.88 -8.66 -19.44
C GLU A 43 -7.50 -7.36 -19.96
N ALA A 44 -8.83 -7.30 -20.13
CA ALA A 44 -9.52 -6.13 -20.65
C ALA A 44 -9.37 -4.88 -19.76
N LYS A 45 -9.27 -5.04 -18.44
CA LYS A 45 -9.07 -3.92 -17.51
C LYS A 45 -7.62 -3.58 -17.26
N ALA A 46 -6.71 -4.53 -17.52
CA ALA A 46 -5.28 -4.37 -17.29
C ALA A 46 -4.54 -3.87 -18.54
N LEU A 47 -4.92 -4.37 -19.72
CA LEU A 47 -4.26 -4.15 -21.00
C LEU A 47 -5.00 -3.18 -21.91
N TYR A 48 -6.20 -3.53 -22.36
CA TYR A 48 -6.98 -2.68 -23.27
C TYR A 48 -8.47 -3.01 -23.31
N GLU A 49 -9.29 -2.02 -23.63
CA GLU A 49 -10.70 -2.22 -23.95
C GLU A 49 -11.07 -1.56 -25.29
N TRP A 50 -11.84 -2.27 -26.11
CA TRP A 50 -12.40 -1.69 -27.33
C TRP A 50 -13.62 -0.83 -27.01
N GLU A 51 -13.59 0.44 -27.43
CA GLU A 51 -14.76 1.31 -27.36
C GLU A 51 -15.71 1.05 -28.55
N TYR A 52 -16.49 -0.03 -28.45
CA TYR A 52 -17.50 -0.40 -29.45
C TYR A 52 -18.51 0.73 -29.75
N GLY A 53 -18.82 1.57 -28.76
CA GLY A 53 -19.70 2.73 -28.92
C GLY A 53 -19.13 3.76 -29.89
N LYS A 54 -17.85 4.11 -29.75
CA LYS A 54 -17.14 4.97 -30.71
C LYS A 54 -17.07 4.30 -32.06
N GLN A 55 -16.77 3.00 -32.13
CA GLN A 55 -16.72 2.26 -33.39
C GLN A 55 -18.08 2.27 -34.13
N LEU A 56 -19.20 2.15 -33.41
CA LEU A 56 -20.54 2.20 -33.99
C LEU A 56 -20.91 3.61 -34.46
N LEU A 57 -20.71 4.64 -33.62
CA LEU A 57 -20.94 6.03 -33.99
C LEU A 57 -20.10 6.40 -35.21
N TYR A 58 -18.85 5.98 -35.19
CA TYR A 58 -17.92 6.20 -36.27
C TYR A 58 -18.35 5.49 -37.56
N THR A 59 -18.84 4.24 -37.47
CA THR A 59 -19.42 3.54 -38.62
C THR A 59 -20.66 4.26 -39.16
N GLN A 60 -21.49 4.86 -38.30
CA GLN A 60 -22.65 5.65 -38.71
C GLN A 60 -22.23 6.94 -39.42
N VAL A 61 -21.28 7.70 -38.85
CA VAL A 61 -20.73 8.91 -39.47
C VAL A 61 -20.04 8.59 -40.78
N LEU A 62 -19.28 7.49 -40.84
CA LEU A 62 -18.70 6.97 -42.08
C LEU A 62 -19.80 6.68 -43.09
N ARG A 63 -20.85 5.96 -42.73
CA ARG A 63 -21.94 5.61 -43.64
C ARG A 63 -22.66 6.86 -44.19
N GLU A 64 -22.86 7.87 -43.35
CA GLU A 64 -23.45 9.15 -43.72
C GLU A 64 -22.53 9.94 -44.68
N LYS A 65 -21.25 10.10 -44.31
CA LYS A 65 -20.25 10.77 -45.15
C LYS A 65 -19.93 10.02 -46.43
N ILE A 66 -19.93 8.69 -46.42
CA ILE A 66 -19.80 7.85 -47.62
C ILE A 66 -20.95 8.14 -48.58
N GLY A 67 -22.16 8.32 -48.08
CA GLY A 67 -23.31 8.75 -48.89
C GLY A 67 -23.09 10.12 -49.55
N GLU A 68 -22.48 11.06 -48.84
CA GLU A 68 -22.17 12.41 -49.35
C GLU A 68 -20.96 12.44 -50.31
N VAL A 69 -19.91 11.69 -50.01
CA VAL A 69 -18.63 11.68 -50.76
C VAL A 69 -18.70 10.85 -52.03
N LEU A 70 -19.44 9.73 -52.01
CA LEU A 70 -19.54 8.86 -53.19
C LEU A 70 -20.48 9.42 -54.27
N GLY A 71 -21.52 10.17 -53.91
CA GLY A 71 -22.56 10.54 -54.87
C GLY A 71 -23.12 9.32 -55.62
N PRO A 72 -23.72 9.47 -56.81
CA PRO A 72 -24.11 8.34 -57.64
C PRO A 72 -22.87 7.72 -58.32
N THR A 73 -22.11 6.90 -57.60
CA THR A 73 -20.98 6.12 -58.17
C THR A 73 -21.44 4.84 -58.87
N GLY A 74 -20.70 4.44 -59.93
CA GLY A 74 -21.07 3.36 -60.85
C GLY A 74 -20.86 1.92 -60.34
N GLY A 75 -20.33 1.71 -59.12
CA GLY A 75 -20.23 0.37 -58.53
C GLY A 75 -19.40 0.25 -57.24
N LEU A 76 -19.57 -0.90 -56.55
CA LEU A 76 -18.99 -1.20 -55.23
C LEU A 76 -17.43 -1.11 -55.20
N ARG A 77 -16.77 -1.44 -56.31
CA ARG A 77 -15.31 -1.50 -56.41
C ARG A 77 -14.66 -0.11 -56.46
N GLU A 78 -15.30 0.85 -57.11
CA GLU A 78 -14.84 2.24 -57.20
C GLU A 78 -15.05 2.98 -55.86
N ALA A 79 -16.17 2.68 -55.19
CA ALA A 79 -16.45 3.16 -53.84
C ALA A 79 -15.42 2.66 -52.80
N ALA A 80 -15.09 1.37 -52.84
CA ALA A 80 -14.09 0.76 -51.97
C ALA A 80 -12.65 1.23 -52.26
N ALA A 81 -12.35 1.77 -53.44
CA ALA A 81 -11.03 2.33 -53.76
C ALA A 81 -10.88 3.75 -53.20
N LYS A 82 -11.90 4.61 -53.36
CA LYS A 82 -11.92 5.96 -52.78
C LYS A 82 -11.89 5.95 -51.25
N LEU A 83 -12.53 4.96 -50.63
CA LEU A 83 -12.48 4.78 -49.18
C LEU A 83 -11.08 4.41 -48.69
N ARG A 84 -10.39 3.51 -49.40
CA ARG A 84 -9.01 3.10 -49.14
C ARG A 84 -8.02 4.26 -49.18
N GLU A 85 -8.18 5.19 -50.10
CA GLU A 85 -7.34 6.40 -50.16
C GLU A 85 -7.53 7.34 -48.96
N GLN A 86 -8.59 7.16 -48.17
CA GLN A 86 -8.80 7.88 -46.92
C GLN A 86 -8.64 7.00 -45.66
N GLU A 87 -8.38 5.69 -45.80
CA GLU A 87 -8.30 4.73 -44.69
C GLU A 87 -7.21 5.07 -43.67
N ASP A 88 -6.11 5.74 -44.06
CA ASP A 88 -5.02 6.15 -43.17
C ASP A 88 -5.45 7.14 -42.06
N VAL A 89 -6.60 7.82 -42.23
CA VAL A 89 -7.13 8.74 -41.21
C VAL A 89 -8.01 8.00 -40.18
N PHE A 90 -8.29 6.71 -40.42
CA PHE A 90 -9.61 6.18 -40.09
C PHE A 90 -9.64 4.81 -39.39
N PHE A 91 -8.52 4.15 -39.07
CA PHE A 91 -8.54 2.79 -38.50
C PHE A 91 -7.55 2.47 -37.35
N SER A 92 -8.00 1.48 -36.58
CA SER A 92 -7.45 0.70 -35.43
C SER A 92 -7.15 1.40 -34.10
N GLU A 93 -6.07 2.18 -33.97
CA GLU A 93 -5.56 2.59 -32.64
C GLU A 93 -6.49 3.57 -31.91
N ASN A 94 -7.23 4.40 -32.64
CA ASN A 94 -8.10 5.44 -32.07
C ASN A 94 -9.33 4.92 -31.28
N PHE A 95 -9.63 3.62 -31.37
CA PHE A 95 -10.78 3.00 -30.68
C PHE A 95 -10.37 2.07 -29.55
N LEU A 96 -9.06 1.91 -29.35
CA LEU A 96 -8.50 1.12 -28.28
C LEU A 96 -8.28 2.05 -27.08
N VAL A 97 -8.92 1.73 -25.97
CA VAL A 97 -8.66 2.41 -24.70
C VAL A 97 -7.54 1.68 -24.02
N GLU A 98 -6.36 2.30 -24.01
CA GLU A 98 -5.21 1.78 -23.30
C GLU A 98 -5.49 1.73 -21.80
N ARG A 99 -5.19 0.58 -21.20
CA ARG A 99 -5.23 0.37 -19.74
C ARG A 99 -3.81 0.36 -19.18
N PRO A 100 -3.61 0.32 -17.85
CA PRO A 100 -2.33 0.59 -17.22
C PRO A 100 -1.11 -0.14 -17.80
N ILE A 101 -1.24 -1.41 -18.23
CA ILE A 101 -0.12 -2.15 -18.81
C ILE A 101 0.21 -1.63 -20.20
N LEU A 102 -0.78 -1.46 -21.07
CA LEU A 102 -0.53 -0.95 -22.41
C LEU A 102 -0.02 0.49 -22.35
N GLN A 103 -0.60 1.35 -21.50
CA GLN A 103 -0.12 2.71 -21.24
C GLN A 103 1.35 2.75 -20.79
N ALA A 104 1.80 1.73 -20.06
CA ALA A 104 3.19 1.64 -19.62
C ALA A 104 4.14 1.20 -20.75
N ILE A 105 3.66 0.38 -21.68
CA ILE A 105 4.41 -0.12 -22.84
C ILE A 105 4.51 0.94 -23.93
N THR A 106 3.41 1.64 -24.22
CA THR A 106 3.32 2.67 -25.27
C THR A 106 3.79 4.05 -24.80
N SER A 107 4.30 4.16 -23.57
CA SER A 107 4.72 5.45 -23.02
C SER A 107 5.96 6.00 -23.72
N GLU A 108 5.88 7.27 -24.14
CA GLU A 108 7.01 8.02 -24.74
C GLU A 108 8.17 8.29 -23.76
N THR A 109 7.99 8.00 -22.46
CA THR A 109 9.05 8.12 -21.45
C THR A 109 8.98 6.92 -20.50
N PRO A 110 10.11 6.41 -19.97
CA PRO A 110 10.09 5.23 -19.09
C PRO A 110 9.25 5.49 -17.84
N PRO A 111 8.04 4.91 -17.69
CA PRO A 111 7.20 5.19 -16.54
C PRO A 111 7.59 4.28 -15.37
N VAL A 112 7.07 4.59 -14.18
CA VAL A 112 7.01 3.64 -13.07
C VAL A 112 5.65 2.96 -13.11
N LEU A 113 5.62 1.66 -13.37
CA LEU A 113 4.41 0.85 -13.31
C LEU A 113 4.32 0.16 -11.96
N LEU A 114 3.26 0.47 -11.20
CA LEU A 114 2.93 -0.17 -9.94
C LEU A 114 1.81 -1.20 -10.15
N LEU A 115 2.13 -2.48 -9.99
CA LEU A 115 1.17 -3.58 -9.88
C LEU A 115 0.91 -3.84 -8.39
N ASP A 116 -0.16 -3.26 -7.86
CA ASP A 116 -0.43 -3.22 -6.43
C ASP A 116 -1.28 -4.41 -5.98
N GLU A 117 -0.90 -5.06 -4.89
CA GLU A 117 -1.57 -6.24 -4.29
C GLU A 117 -1.72 -7.43 -5.26
N ILE A 118 -0.64 -7.80 -5.96
CA ILE A 118 -0.66 -8.88 -6.97
C ILE A 118 -1.14 -10.22 -6.41
N ASP A 119 -1.00 -10.44 -5.09
CA ASP A 119 -1.50 -11.60 -4.37
C ASP A 119 -3.04 -11.69 -4.28
N ARG A 120 -3.76 -10.65 -4.71
CA ARG A 120 -5.21 -10.63 -4.86
C ARG A 120 -5.71 -11.04 -6.24
N ALA A 121 -4.85 -11.03 -7.27
CA ALA A 121 -5.24 -11.43 -8.62
C ALA A 121 -5.24 -12.96 -8.77
N ASP A 122 -5.95 -13.45 -9.78
CA ASP A 122 -6.04 -14.88 -10.07
C ASP A 122 -4.80 -15.41 -10.81
N GLU A 123 -4.59 -16.72 -10.79
CA GLU A 123 -3.44 -17.36 -11.46
C GLU A 123 -3.42 -17.10 -12.97
N GLU A 124 -4.60 -16.98 -13.59
CA GLU A 124 -4.76 -16.64 -15.00
C GLU A 124 -4.14 -15.27 -15.31
N PHE A 125 -4.36 -14.29 -14.43
CA PHE A 125 -3.76 -12.97 -14.56
C PHE A 125 -2.25 -12.98 -14.32
N GLU A 126 -1.77 -13.76 -13.34
CA GLU A 126 -0.33 -13.96 -13.15
C GLU A 126 0.34 -14.54 -14.40
N ALA A 127 -0.30 -15.51 -15.05
CA ALA A 127 0.20 -16.13 -16.28
C ALA A 127 0.28 -15.13 -17.43
N PHE A 128 -0.74 -14.27 -17.58
CA PHE A 128 -0.76 -13.18 -18.55
C PHE A 128 0.41 -12.21 -18.35
N LEU A 129 0.72 -11.84 -17.10
CA LEU A 129 1.84 -10.93 -16.81
C LEU A 129 3.23 -11.50 -17.16
N LEU A 130 3.37 -12.82 -17.39
CA LEU A 130 4.69 -13.42 -17.61
C LEU A 130 5.36 -12.94 -18.89
N GLU A 131 4.60 -12.70 -19.97
CA GLU A 131 5.11 -12.12 -21.21
C GLU A 131 5.65 -10.72 -20.94
N PHE A 132 4.79 -9.86 -20.38
CA PHE A 132 5.11 -8.48 -20.04
C PHE A 132 6.33 -8.35 -19.12
N LEU A 133 6.41 -9.14 -18.04
CA LEU A 133 7.50 -9.06 -17.07
C LEU A 133 8.84 -9.60 -17.61
N SER A 134 8.82 -10.38 -18.70
CA SER A 134 10.04 -10.94 -19.29
C SER A 134 10.64 -10.03 -20.34
N ASP A 135 9.79 -9.56 -21.25
CA ASP A 135 10.22 -8.96 -22.51
C ASP A 135 9.67 -7.54 -22.70
N TYR A 136 8.90 -7.01 -21.73
CA TYR A 136 8.24 -5.70 -21.81
C TYR A 136 7.39 -5.51 -23.09
N GLN A 137 6.74 -6.60 -23.51
CA GLN A 137 5.82 -6.63 -24.64
C GLN A 137 4.51 -7.33 -24.25
N VAL A 138 3.50 -7.15 -25.10
CA VAL A 138 2.18 -7.76 -24.99
C VAL A 138 1.68 -8.15 -26.37
N SER A 139 1.03 -9.31 -26.46
CA SER A 139 0.45 -9.79 -27.71
C SER A 139 -1.05 -9.47 -27.79
N ILE A 140 -1.43 -8.57 -28.70
CA ILE A 140 -2.83 -8.18 -28.94
C ILE A 140 -3.34 -8.92 -30.19
N PRO A 141 -4.37 -9.78 -30.11
CA PRO A 141 -4.83 -10.58 -31.25
C PRO A 141 -5.17 -9.77 -32.51
N GLU A 142 -5.74 -8.57 -32.36
CA GLU A 142 -6.17 -7.74 -33.48
C GLU A 142 -5.06 -6.86 -34.07
N ILE A 143 -4.02 -6.53 -33.30
CA ILE A 143 -2.99 -5.53 -33.66
C ILE A 143 -1.61 -6.16 -33.84
N GLY A 144 -1.39 -7.34 -33.25
CA GLY A 144 -0.09 -8.00 -33.16
C GLY A 144 0.61 -7.69 -31.84
N THR A 145 1.90 -7.99 -31.79
CA THR A 145 2.73 -7.77 -30.61
C THR A 145 3.15 -6.30 -30.52
N VAL A 146 2.94 -5.70 -29.35
CA VAL A 146 3.37 -4.35 -29.01
C VAL A 146 4.53 -4.45 -28.03
N GLU A 147 5.70 -3.95 -28.42
CA GLU A 147 6.93 -3.94 -27.62
C GLU A 147 7.20 -2.53 -27.08
N ALA A 148 7.66 -2.43 -25.83
CA ALA A 148 7.96 -1.15 -25.22
C ALA A 148 9.23 -0.52 -25.82
N GLU A 149 9.09 0.66 -26.43
CA GLU A 149 10.25 1.46 -26.84
C GLU A 149 11.05 1.95 -25.60
N HIS A 150 10.33 2.21 -24.51
CA HIS A 150 10.89 2.67 -23.24
C HIS A 150 10.46 1.77 -22.09
N ALA A 151 11.32 0.83 -21.73
CA ALA A 151 11.03 -0.17 -20.69
C ALA A 151 10.61 0.50 -19.35
N PRO A 152 9.43 0.15 -18.79
CA PRO A 152 8.98 0.69 -17.53
C PRO A 152 9.75 0.12 -16.35
N VAL A 153 9.87 0.91 -15.29
CA VAL A 153 10.28 0.40 -13.99
C VAL A 153 9.07 -0.22 -13.31
N VAL A 154 9.07 -1.55 -13.22
CA VAL A 154 7.93 -2.30 -12.68
C VAL A 154 8.15 -2.62 -11.20
N ILE A 155 7.22 -2.18 -10.36
CA ILE A 155 7.14 -2.53 -8.94
C ILE A 155 5.87 -3.35 -8.73
N LEU A 156 6.01 -4.55 -8.20
CA LEU A 156 4.90 -5.40 -7.76
C LEU A 156 4.84 -5.35 -6.23
N THR A 157 3.66 -5.25 -5.65
CA THR A 157 3.49 -5.32 -4.18
C THR A 157 2.64 -6.52 -3.80
N SER A 158 3.00 -7.19 -2.71
CA SER A 158 2.22 -8.29 -2.15
C SER A 158 2.13 -8.20 -0.64
N ASN A 159 0.95 -8.47 -0.10
CA ASN A 159 0.69 -8.56 1.34
C ASN A 159 0.86 -9.99 1.87
N ARG A 160 1.28 -10.94 1.03
CA ARG A 160 1.38 -12.37 1.32
C ARG A 160 0.05 -12.98 1.78
N THR A 161 -1.08 -12.52 1.26
CA THR A 161 -2.38 -13.15 1.53
C THR A 161 -2.53 -14.47 0.78
N ARG A 162 -1.88 -14.60 -0.38
CA ARG A 162 -1.73 -15.82 -1.15
C ARG A 162 -0.27 -15.98 -1.57
N GLU A 163 0.16 -17.23 -1.76
CA GLU A 163 1.43 -17.51 -2.42
C GLU A 163 1.34 -17.22 -3.92
N LEU A 164 2.28 -16.44 -4.43
CA LEU A 164 2.44 -16.14 -5.86
C LEU A 164 3.12 -17.30 -6.58
N SER A 165 2.84 -17.44 -7.88
CA SER A 165 3.45 -18.48 -8.70
C SER A 165 4.98 -18.36 -8.75
N GLU A 166 5.66 -19.51 -8.77
CA GLU A 166 7.10 -19.59 -8.96
C GLU A 166 7.56 -18.92 -10.26
N ALA A 167 6.73 -18.95 -11.30
CA ALA A 167 7.01 -18.35 -12.59
C ALA A 167 7.11 -16.81 -12.51
N LEU A 168 6.24 -16.18 -11.72
CA LEU A 168 6.24 -14.74 -11.48
C LEU A 168 7.42 -14.35 -10.58
N LYS A 169 7.63 -15.07 -9.47
CA LYS A 169 8.75 -14.82 -8.54
C LYS A 169 10.11 -14.85 -9.25
N ARG A 170 10.33 -15.81 -10.17
CA ARG A 170 11.61 -15.95 -10.91
C ARG A 170 11.91 -14.81 -11.89
N ARG A 171 10.89 -14.07 -12.32
CA ARG A 171 11.04 -12.92 -13.23
C ARG A 171 11.30 -11.61 -12.48
N CYS A 172 11.17 -11.63 -11.15
CA CYS A 172 11.31 -10.44 -10.32
C CYS A 172 12.56 -10.51 -9.43
N LEU A 173 13.12 -9.34 -9.10
CA LEU A 173 13.99 -9.18 -7.95
C LEU A 173 13.13 -9.12 -6.70
N HIS A 174 13.47 -9.92 -5.68
CA HIS A 174 12.70 -9.97 -4.44
C HIS A 174 13.23 -8.96 -3.42
N LEU A 175 12.35 -8.12 -2.90
CA LEU A 175 12.61 -7.17 -1.83
C LEU A 175 11.64 -7.43 -0.67
N GLN A 176 12.19 -7.84 0.46
CA GLN A 176 11.42 -7.91 1.70
C GLN A 176 11.35 -6.53 2.35
N LEU A 177 10.14 -6.09 2.67
CA LEU A 177 9.89 -4.87 3.42
C LEU A 177 9.12 -5.23 4.70
N ASP A 178 9.77 -5.01 5.84
CA ASP A 178 9.15 -5.18 7.16
C ASP A 178 8.95 -3.80 7.82
N TYR A 179 8.47 -3.78 9.06
CA TYR A 179 8.35 -2.52 9.81
C TYR A 179 9.73 -1.86 9.94
N PRO A 180 9.83 -0.54 9.74
CA PRO A 180 11.09 0.18 9.85
C PRO A 180 11.65 0.12 11.27
N SER A 181 12.96 0.33 11.40
CA SER A 181 13.57 0.56 12.70
C SER A 181 13.07 1.87 13.32
N PRO A 182 13.17 2.06 14.65
CA PRO A 182 12.75 3.28 15.31
C PRO A 182 13.38 4.54 14.69
N GLU A 183 14.64 4.47 14.27
CA GLU A 183 15.36 5.60 13.69
C GLU A 183 14.76 5.99 12.34
N VAL A 184 14.51 5.01 11.47
CA VAL A 184 13.91 5.24 10.14
C VAL A 184 12.46 5.73 10.28
N GLU A 185 11.69 5.18 11.22
CA GLU A 185 10.32 5.60 11.45
C GLU A 185 10.24 7.03 11.97
N LEU A 186 11.15 7.43 12.86
CA LEU A 186 11.25 8.80 13.35
C LEU A 186 11.55 9.79 12.21
N GLU A 187 12.45 9.43 11.28
CA GLU A 187 12.70 10.24 10.08
C GLU A 187 11.46 10.36 9.20
N ILE A 188 10.71 9.27 9.02
CA ILE A 188 9.44 9.28 8.29
C ILE A 188 8.42 10.21 8.95
N VAL A 189 8.26 10.13 10.28
CA VAL A 189 7.35 10.99 11.04
C VAL A 189 7.74 12.46 10.89
N ARG A 190 9.02 12.80 11.06
CA ARG A 190 9.53 14.17 10.89
C ARG A 190 9.23 14.73 9.50
N LEU A 191 9.41 13.92 8.47
CA LEU A 191 9.19 14.32 7.09
C LEU A 191 7.69 14.51 6.76
N LYS A 192 6.84 13.60 7.26
CA LYS A 192 5.42 13.51 6.87
C LYS A 192 4.45 14.19 7.85
N ALA A 193 4.92 14.56 9.04
CA ALA A 193 4.20 15.27 10.09
C ALA A 193 5.07 16.37 10.75
N PRO A 194 5.51 17.40 9.99
CA PRO A 194 6.47 18.41 10.47
C PRO A 194 5.98 19.30 11.63
N GLY A 195 4.70 19.21 12.01
CA GLY A 195 4.14 19.95 13.15
C GLY A 195 4.33 19.26 14.50
N VAL A 196 4.80 18.01 14.53
CA VAL A 196 5.08 17.29 15.77
C VAL A 196 6.43 17.74 16.32
N GLY A 197 6.49 18.15 17.58
CA GLY A 197 7.76 18.47 18.24
C GLY A 197 8.67 17.24 18.34
N ASP A 198 9.99 17.42 18.21
CA ASP A 198 10.95 16.30 18.14
C ASP A 198 10.85 15.31 19.31
N ALA A 199 10.67 15.82 20.54
CA ALA A 199 10.52 14.97 21.72
C ALA A 199 9.25 14.10 21.66
N LEU A 200 8.13 14.69 21.22
CA LEU A 200 6.86 14.00 21.07
C LEU A 200 6.92 12.97 19.93
N ALA A 201 7.61 13.29 18.82
CA ALA A 201 7.80 12.35 17.72
C ALA A 201 8.60 11.12 18.15
N GLN A 202 9.65 11.32 18.97
CA GLN A 202 10.44 10.22 19.52
C GLN A 202 9.61 9.35 20.47
N GLU A 203 8.92 9.96 21.43
CA GLU A 203 8.04 9.25 22.39
C GLU A 203 6.92 8.47 21.67
N LEU A 204 6.34 9.04 20.62
CA LEU A 204 5.35 8.38 19.77
C LEU A 204 5.91 7.14 19.08
N VAL A 205 7.08 7.25 18.46
CA VAL A 205 7.70 6.13 17.73
C VAL A 205 8.12 5.03 18.70
N GLU A 206 8.71 5.38 19.85
CA GLU A 206 9.04 4.42 20.91
C GLU A 206 7.79 3.66 21.37
N THR A 207 6.70 4.38 21.66
CA THR A 207 5.41 3.78 22.06
C THR A 207 4.85 2.84 20.99
N ILE A 208 4.87 3.23 19.71
CA ILE A 208 4.40 2.38 18.61
C ILE A 208 5.25 1.11 18.47
N GLN A 209 6.57 1.24 18.58
CA GLN A 209 7.49 0.11 18.49
C GLN A 209 7.25 -0.89 19.63
N GLU A 210 7.01 -0.41 20.86
CA GLU A 210 6.60 -1.25 21.98
C GLU A 210 5.25 -1.94 21.72
N ILE A 211 4.25 -1.21 21.24
CA ILE A 211 2.93 -1.77 20.91
C ILE A 211 3.03 -2.87 19.84
N ARG A 212 3.92 -2.72 18.85
CA ARG A 212 4.14 -3.75 17.81
C ARG A 212 4.76 -5.04 18.35
N THR A 213 5.39 -5.02 19.53
CA THR A 213 5.89 -6.24 20.19
C THR A 213 4.80 -7.06 20.87
N LEU A 214 3.61 -6.47 21.06
CA LEU A 214 2.47 -7.16 21.64
C LEU A 214 1.85 -8.13 20.63
N ASP A 215 1.29 -9.23 21.12
CA ASP A 215 0.51 -10.18 20.33
C ASP A 215 -0.86 -9.57 19.99
N LEU A 216 -0.89 -8.65 19.02
CA LEU A 216 -2.10 -8.00 18.53
C LEU A 216 -2.65 -8.73 17.32
N ARG A 217 -3.97 -8.70 17.15
CA ARG A 217 -4.59 -9.19 15.91
C ARG A 217 -4.09 -8.40 14.70
N LYS A 218 -3.93 -7.08 14.85
CA LYS A 218 -3.36 -6.21 13.82
C LYS A 218 -2.45 -5.17 14.49
N SER A 219 -1.15 -5.31 14.27
CA SER A 219 -0.18 -4.33 14.73
C SER A 219 -0.34 -2.99 13.98
N PRO A 220 -0.09 -1.84 14.63
CA PRO A 220 -0.13 -0.55 13.99
C PRO A 220 0.87 -0.44 12.84
N SER A 221 0.42 0.07 11.71
CA SER A 221 1.19 0.38 10.51
C SER A 221 1.88 1.74 10.59
N ILE A 222 2.74 2.02 9.61
CA ILE A 222 3.33 3.36 9.46
C ILE A 222 2.22 4.40 9.20
N GLY A 223 1.17 4.02 8.47
CA GLY A 223 0.01 4.89 8.24
C GLY A 223 -0.69 5.30 9.54
N GLU A 224 -0.99 4.33 10.40
CA GLU A 224 -1.57 4.58 11.72
C GLU A 224 -0.64 5.43 12.61
N THR A 225 0.68 5.25 12.50
CA THR A 225 1.70 6.07 13.19
C THR A 225 1.64 7.53 12.74
N LEU A 226 1.55 7.77 11.43
CA LEU A 226 1.44 9.12 10.85
C LEU A 226 0.10 9.80 11.16
N ASP A 227 -0.99 9.04 11.14
CA ASP A 227 -2.31 9.56 11.49
C ASP A 227 -2.38 9.94 12.98
N TRP A 228 -1.73 9.16 13.84
CA TRP A 228 -1.61 9.48 15.26
C TRP A 228 -0.76 10.73 15.49
N ALA A 229 0.41 10.79 14.85
CA ALA A 229 1.28 11.97 14.88
C ALA A 229 0.51 13.24 14.49
N ARG A 230 -0.25 13.21 13.38
CA ARG A 230 -1.07 14.35 12.94
C ARG A 230 -2.19 14.70 13.93
N SER A 231 -2.83 13.70 14.52
CA SER A 231 -3.87 13.90 15.54
C SER A 231 -3.31 14.64 16.76
N LEU A 232 -2.11 14.27 17.21
CA LEU A 232 -1.45 14.94 18.34
C LEU A 232 -1.10 16.41 18.03
N VAL A 233 -0.70 16.72 16.80
CA VAL A 233 -0.52 18.12 16.36
C VAL A 233 -1.82 18.91 16.45
N VAL A 234 -2.92 18.33 15.97
CA VAL A 234 -4.23 18.99 15.98
C VAL A 234 -4.73 19.24 17.40
N LEU A 235 -4.46 18.31 18.32
CA LEU A 235 -4.80 18.44 19.74
C LEU A 235 -3.88 19.42 20.49
N GLY A 236 -2.78 19.86 19.87
CA GLY A 236 -1.78 20.71 20.53
C GLY A 236 -1.12 20.04 21.73
N ALA A 237 -0.99 18.71 21.69
CA ALA A 237 -0.47 17.93 22.80
C ALA A 237 1.02 18.24 23.03
N PRO A 238 1.44 18.55 24.26
CA PRO A 238 2.85 18.83 24.56
C PRO A 238 3.68 17.55 24.79
N ASN A 239 3.05 16.45 25.21
CA ASN A 239 3.66 15.16 25.56
C ASN A 239 2.62 14.01 25.45
N LEU A 240 3.09 12.76 25.45
CA LEU A 240 2.21 11.58 25.52
C LEU A 240 1.99 11.17 26.97
N ASP A 241 0.91 11.65 27.58
CA ASP A 241 0.45 11.12 28.86
C ASP A 241 -0.56 9.98 28.68
N LYS A 242 -0.86 9.29 29.78
CA LYS A 242 -1.75 8.13 29.77
C LYS A 242 -3.17 8.47 29.32
N GLU A 243 -3.69 9.62 29.74
CA GLU A 243 -5.04 10.08 29.40
C GLU A 243 -5.15 10.34 27.90
N LEU A 244 -4.17 11.01 27.32
CA LEU A 244 -4.11 11.27 25.90
C LEU A 244 -3.95 9.99 25.07
N ILE A 245 -3.15 9.02 25.53
CA ILE A 245 -3.05 7.71 24.87
C ILE A 245 -4.42 7.01 24.91
N GLU A 246 -5.10 7.01 26.06
CA GLU A 246 -6.44 6.41 26.21
C GLU A 246 -7.47 7.05 25.25
N GLU A 247 -7.47 8.39 25.14
CA GLU A 247 -8.39 9.12 24.26
C GLU A 247 -8.09 8.92 22.77
N THR A 248 -6.82 8.72 22.41
CA THR A 248 -6.37 8.66 21.00
C THR A 248 -6.04 7.24 20.52
N LEU A 249 -6.14 6.22 21.38
CA LEU A 249 -5.79 4.83 21.07
C LEU A 249 -6.54 4.28 19.85
N SER A 250 -7.79 4.71 19.66
CA SER A 250 -8.63 4.30 18.52
C SER A 250 -8.04 4.69 17.15
N VAL A 251 -7.10 5.63 17.11
CA VAL A 251 -6.37 6.00 15.89
C VAL A 251 -5.44 4.87 15.45
N ILE A 252 -4.74 4.26 16.41
CA ILE A 252 -3.67 3.29 16.16
C ILE A 252 -4.12 1.83 16.27
N VAL A 253 -5.18 1.55 17.03
CA VAL A 253 -5.72 0.20 17.24
C VAL A 253 -7.21 0.17 16.90
N LYS A 254 -7.63 -0.81 16.10
CA LYS A 254 -9.01 -0.93 15.57
C LYS A 254 -9.86 -2.02 16.23
N TYR A 255 -9.27 -2.85 17.08
CA TYR A 255 -9.96 -3.97 17.72
C TYR A 255 -9.99 -3.78 19.24
N ASP A 256 -11.17 -3.91 19.86
CA ASP A 256 -11.34 -3.68 21.31
C ASP A 256 -10.41 -4.54 22.16
N ARG A 257 -10.23 -5.82 21.79
CA ARG A 257 -9.30 -6.73 22.50
C ARG A 257 -7.84 -6.32 22.37
N ASP A 258 -7.46 -5.74 21.23
CA ASP A 258 -6.10 -5.22 21.04
C ASP A 258 -5.92 -3.93 21.86
N ALA A 259 -6.97 -3.10 21.94
CA ALA A 259 -6.96 -1.89 22.74
C ALA A 259 -6.82 -2.21 24.24
N GLU A 260 -7.54 -3.21 24.76
CA GLU A 260 -7.37 -3.70 26.13
C GLU A 260 -5.93 -4.15 26.42
N LYS A 261 -5.30 -4.87 25.48
CA LYS A 261 -3.90 -5.31 25.61
C LYS A 261 -2.94 -4.13 25.66
N VAL A 262 -3.14 -3.13 24.79
CA VAL A 262 -2.32 -1.91 24.77
C VAL A 262 -2.50 -1.10 26.05
N LEU A 263 -3.73 -0.89 26.52
CA LEU A 263 -3.99 -0.16 27.77
C LEU A 263 -3.42 -0.87 29.00
N ALA A 264 -3.48 -2.21 29.04
CA ALA A 264 -2.85 -2.98 30.10
C ALA A 264 -1.31 -2.84 30.07
N HIS A 265 -0.72 -2.72 28.88
CA HIS A 265 0.72 -2.53 28.70
C HIS A 265 1.17 -1.12 29.11
N VAL A 266 0.53 -0.09 28.56
CA VAL A 266 0.83 1.33 28.83
C VAL A 266 0.48 1.70 30.27
N GLY A 267 -0.57 1.11 30.85
CA GLY A 267 -0.94 1.28 32.25
C GLY A 267 -0.08 0.49 33.25
N GLY A 268 0.90 -0.30 32.78
CA GLY A 268 1.54 -1.39 33.53
C GLY A 268 2.99 -1.20 34.02
N GLY A 269 3.67 -0.07 33.82
CA GLY A 269 5.07 0.06 34.30
C GLY A 269 5.62 1.48 34.53
N PRO A 270 6.73 1.64 35.27
CA PRO A 270 7.15 0.96 36.50
C PRO A 270 6.61 1.71 37.74
N LYS A 271 6.37 0.99 38.85
CA LYS A 271 6.20 1.63 40.17
C LYS A 271 7.38 2.56 40.40
N ARG A 272 7.12 3.87 40.50
CA ARG A 272 8.04 4.82 41.16
C ARG A 272 8.48 4.17 42.46
N LYS A 273 9.79 3.97 42.63
CA LYS A 273 10.37 3.73 43.95
C LYS A 273 9.90 4.90 44.81
N ASP A 274 8.99 4.63 45.74
CA ASP A 274 8.76 5.50 46.88
C ASP A 274 10.09 5.60 47.63
N LEU A 275 10.82 6.66 47.31
CA LEU A 275 11.92 7.16 48.11
C LEU A 275 11.30 7.71 49.38
N GLY A 276 11.34 6.84 50.39
CA GLY A 276 11.04 7.01 51.81
C GLY A 276 10.57 8.38 52.29
N GLN A 277 9.40 8.37 52.93
CA GLN A 277 9.26 9.00 54.24
C GLN A 277 8.59 8.01 55.20
N LYS A 278 9.31 7.66 56.26
CA LYS A 278 8.78 6.97 57.45
C LYS A 278 8.18 8.00 58.40
N GLU A 279 6.89 7.79 58.71
CA GLU A 279 6.22 7.83 60.04
C GLU A 279 6.18 9.15 60.86
N PRO A 280 5.34 9.27 61.94
CA PRO A 280 4.32 8.36 62.50
C PRO A 280 3.00 9.06 62.97
N THR A 281 2.14 8.26 63.61
CA THR A 281 1.22 8.57 64.75
C THR A 281 -0.30 8.62 64.47
N GLY A 282 -1.06 7.88 65.27
CA GLY A 282 -2.52 8.05 65.39
C GLY A 282 -3.31 6.77 65.67
N GLU A 283 -3.16 6.25 66.88
CA GLU A 283 -4.08 5.41 67.67
C GLU A 283 -5.48 5.10 67.08
N ASN A 284 -5.84 3.81 67.02
CA ASN A 284 -7.21 3.40 67.35
C ASN A 284 -7.17 2.11 68.21
N PRO A 285 -7.69 2.11 69.45
CA PRO A 285 -7.39 1.10 70.47
C PRO A 285 -8.55 0.13 70.65
N HIS A 286 -8.53 -1.07 70.04
CA HIS A 286 -9.47 -2.13 70.46
C HIS A 286 -9.14 -3.61 70.16
N GLU A 287 -7.94 -4.00 69.71
CA GLU A 287 -7.64 -5.42 69.44
C GLU A 287 -6.23 -5.87 69.86
N ALA A 288 -5.87 -5.65 71.13
CA ALA A 288 -4.69 -6.29 71.72
C ALA A 288 -4.85 -6.53 73.23
N MET A 289 -5.86 -7.32 73.61
CA MET A 289 -5.97 -7.89 74.95
C MET A 289 -6.13 -9.42 74.85
N TYR A 290 -5.11 -10.08 74.33
CA TYR A 290 -4.81 -11.50 74.58
C TYR A 290 -3.30 -11.73 74.44
N GLU A 291 -2.51 -11.03 75.27
CA GLU A 291 -1.15 -11.46 75.58
C GLU A 291 -1.15 -12.33 76.85
N MET A 292 -0.11 -13.17 76.95
CA MET A 292 0.29 -13.97 78.11
C MET A 292 -0.38 -15.34 78.27
N HIS A 293 0.11 -16.33 77.50
CA HIS A 293 0.74 -17.53 78.09
C HIS A 293 1.27 -18.46 77.00
N ARG A 294 2.53 -18.28 76.58
CA ARG A 294 3.59 -19.30 76.72
C ARG A 294 4.87 -18.82 76.07
N SER A 295 5.78 -18.45 76.97
CA SER A 295 7.20 -18.37 76.73
C SER A 295 7.77 -19.72 76.27
N THR A 296 9.00 -19.64 75.74
CA THR A 296 10.06 -20.66 75.84
C THR A 296 9.88 -21.98 75.07
N HIS A 297 10.49 -22.08 73.89
CA HIS A 297 11.63 -22.98 73.57
C HIS A 297 11.85 -23.06 72.05
N LYS A 298 12.99 -22.56 71.54
CA LYS A 298 14.25 -23.26 71.21
C LYS A 298 14.25 -23.99 69.84
N HIS A 299 15.15 -23.47 68.98
CA HIS A 299 16.18 -24.16 68.18
C HIS A 299 15.82 -25.11 67.01
N THR A 300 16.50 -24.82 65.88
CA THR A 300 17.11 -25.72 64.86
C THR A 300 16.20 -26.77 64.21
N HIS A 301 16.05 -26.82 62.89
CA HIS A 301 17.11 -26.99 61.88
C HIS A 301 16.63 -26.51 60.52
#